data_AF-A0A7Y5DCC8-F1
#
_entry.id   AF-A0A7Y5DCC8-F1
#
_cell.length_a   1.000
_cell.length_b   1.000
_cell.length_c   1.000
_cell.angle_alpha   90.00
_cell.angle_beta   90.00
_cell.angle_gamma   90.00
#
_symmetry.space_group_name_H-M   'P 1'
#
loop_
_entity.id
_entity.type
_entity.pdbx_description
1 polymer ?
#
loop_
_entity_poly.entity_id
_entity_poly.type
_entity_poly.pdbx_seq_one_letter_code
_entity_poly.pdbx_strand_id
1 'polypeptide(L)'
;MNNKVAVYRKEHFNAAHRLNNPLWDDATNQKVFGKCNNPHYHGHNYELIVKLTGEPNEATGYVYDLKLLSDLINENVIEKFDHKNLNEDTAEFKNVNPTAENIVIVIYTILRAKIDLKFNLQIRLYETERNFVEYPAN
;
A
#
# COMPACT_ATOMS: atom_id res chain seq x y z
N MET A 1 -1.72 -26.92 20.40
CA MET A 1 -1.35 -25.50 20.24
C MET A 1 -1.32 -25.24 18.76
N ASN A 2 -2.16 -24.36 18.25
CA ASN A 2 -2.13 -24.07 16.82
C ASN A 2 -1.04 -23.01 16.60
N ASN A 3 0.05 -23.41 15.96
CA ASN A 3 1.20 -22.55 15.72
C ASN A 3 0.84 -21.55 14.62
N LYS A 4 0.58 -20.28 14.99
CA LYS A 4 0.39 -19.21 14.00
C LYS A 4 1.73 -18.83 13.36
N VAL A 5 1.74 -18.76 12.03
CA VAL A 5 2.90 -18.40 11.21
C VAL A 5 2.55 -17.18 10.37
N ALA A 6 3.51 -16.26 10.22
CA ALA A 6 3.41 -15.13 9.32
C ALA A 6 4.18 -15.41 8.03
N VAL A 7 3.52 -15.24 6.89
CA VAL A 7 4.12 -15.27 5.56
C VAL A 7 4.12 -13.87 4.96
N TYR A 8 5.12 -13.57 4.15
CA TYR A 8 5.32 -12.26 3.55
C TYR A 8 5.46 -12.40 2.04
N ARG A 9 4.74 -11.57 1.29
CA ARG A 9 4.96 -11.38 -0.14
C ARG A 9 5.44 -9.96 -0.37
N LYS A 10 6.54 -9.82 -1.08
CA LYS A 10 7.12 -8.53 -1.46
C LYS A 10 6.86 -8.28 -2.94
N GLU A 11 6.37 -7.09 -3.26
CA GLU A 11 6.15 -6.57 -4.62
C GLU A 11 6.61 -5.10 -4.66
N HIS A 12 6.59 -4.48 -5.84
CA HIS A 12 6.92 -3.06 -6.00
C HIS A 12 6.06 -2.41 -7.08
N PHE A 13 5.89 -1.10 -7.00
CA PHE A 13 5.28 -0.28 -8.05
C PHE A 13 5.91 1.11 -8.07
N ASN A 14 5.94 1.75 -9.23
CA ASN A 14 6.51 3.08 -9.40
C ASN A 14 5.37 4.06 -9.66
N ALA A 15 5.26 5.12 -8.86
CA ALA A 15 4.19 6.08 -9.03
C ALA A 15 4.65 7.51 -8.77
N ALA A 16 4.02 8.45 -9.47
CA ALA A 16 4.15 9.87 -9.21
C ALA A 16 2.99 10.37 -8.34
N HIS A 17 3.23 11.39 -7.53
CA HIS A 17 2.21 12.05 -6.72
C HIS A 17 2.62 13.44 -6.26
N ARG A 18 1.65 14.17 -5.72
CA ARG A 18 1.80 15.47 -5.07
C ARG A 18 0.98 15.46 -3.79
N LEU A 19 1.61 15.93 -2.71
CA LEU A 19 0.92 16.16 -1.46
C LEU A 19 0.37 17.58 -1.45
N ASN A 20 -0.96 17.71 -1.54
CA ASN A 20 -1.64 18.98 -1.55
C ASN A 20 -3.03 18.85 -0.92
N ASN A 21 -3.39 19.81 -0.08
CA ASN A 21 -4.75 19.95 0.43
C ASN A 21 -5.44 21.10 -0.33
N PRO A 22 -6.49 20.81 -1.13
CA PRO A 22 -7.16 21.82 -1.95
C PRO A 22 -7.97 22.84 -1.13
N LEU A 23 -8.16 22.59 0.18
CA LEU A 23 -8.85 23.51 1.09
C LEU A 23 -7.90 24.52 1.75
N TRP A 24 -6.59 24.40 1.53
CA TRP A 24 -5.58 25.30 2.09
C TRP A 24 -5.03 26.23 1.01
N ASP A 25 -4.55 27.41 1.43
CA ASP A 25 -3.80 28.29 0.54
C ASP A 25 -2.42 27.70 0.18
N ASP A 26 -1.78 28.27 -0.84
CA ASP A 26 -0.48 27.80 -1.33
C ASP A 26 0.62 27.93 -0.27
N ALA A 27 0.58 29.00 0.54
CA ALA A 27 1.57 29.23 1.60
C ALA A 27 1.50 28.15 2.69
N THR A 28 0.29 27.74 3.09
CA THR A 28 0.07 26.68 4.07
C THR A 28 0.48 25.33 3.49
N ASN A 29 0.07 25.01 2.27
CA ASN A 29 0.49 23.78 1.59
C ASN A 29 2.03 23.70 1.49
N GLN A 30 2.68 24.79 1.08
CA GLN A 30 4.14 24.84 0.99
C GLN A 30 4.82 24.69 2.36
N LYS A 31 4.26 25.30 3.41
CA LYS A 31 4.78 25.18 4.78
C LYS A 31 4.67 23.76 5.33
N VAL A 32 3.57 23.06 5.06
CA VAL A 32 3.30 21.73 5.63
C VAL A 32 3.97 20.61 4.82
N PHE A 33 3.79 20.60 3.49
CA PHE A 33 4.23 19.52 2.63
C PHE A 33 5.59 19.79 1.97
N GLY A 34 6.07 21.04 1.99
CA GLY A 34 7.40 21.40 1.50
C GLY A 34 7.64 20.92 0.06
N LYS A 35 8.73 20.18 -0.14
CA LYS A 35 9.10 19.65 -1.47
C LYS A 35 8.06 18.67 -2.04
N CYS A 36 7.29 17.99 -1.20
CA CYS A 36 6.26 17.05 -1.66
C CYS A 36 5.04 17.75 -2.29
N ASN A 37 4.89 19.07 -2.12
CA ASN A 37 3.84 19.89 -2.75
C ASN A 37 4.27 20.49 -4.11
N ASN A 38 5.33 19.99 -4.74
CA ASN A 38 5.74 20.44 -6.08
C ASN A 38 4.54 20.38 -7.06
N PRO A 39 4.14 21.49 -7.72
CA PRO A 39 3.05 21.50 -8.69
C PRO A 39 3.30 20.59 -9.90
N HIS A 40 4.55 20.21 -10.15
CA HIS A 40 4.94 19.25 -11.20
C HIS A 40 5.17 17.83 -10.67
N TYR A 41 4.61 17.52 -9.50
CA TYR A 41 4.71 16.21 -8.85
C TYR A 41 6.15 15.82 -8.49
N HIS A 42 6.26 14.65 -7.87
CA HIS A 42 7.48 13.88 -7.69
C HIS A 42 7.08 12.40 -7.71
N GLY A 43 8.01 11.47 -7.62
CA GLY A 43 7.67 10.05 -7.63
C GLY A 43 8.60 9.21 -6.80
N HIS A 44 8.17 7.98 -6.57
CA HIS A 44 8.88 7.00 -5.75
C HIS A 44 8.77 5.61 -6.36
N ASN A 45 9.76 4.79 -6.03
CA ASN A 45 9.74 3.35 -6.28
C ASN A 45 9.26 2.72 -4.97
N TYR A 46 7.95 2.47 -4.88
CA TYR A 46 7.35 1.96 -3.66
C TYR A 46 7.63 0.47 -3.52
N GLU A 47 8.08 0.06 -2.34
CA GLU A 47 8.21 -1.35 -1.99
C GLU A 47 7.03 -1.75 -1.10
N LEU A 48 6.25 -2.72 -1.57
CA LEU A 48 5.06 -3.23 -0.90
C LEU A 48 5.36 -4.58 -0.27
N ILE A 49 5.13 -4.70 1.04
CA ILE A 49 5.20 -5.97 1.77
C ILE A 49 3.81 -6.29 2.31
N VAL A 50 3.25 -7.40 1.84
CA VAL A 50 1.98 -7.94 2.31
C VAL A 50 2.27 -9.10 3.26
N LYS A 51 1.81 -8.96 4.50
CA LYS A 51 1.93 -9.97 5.56
C LYS A 51 0.57 -10.63 5.76
N LEU A 52 0.54 -11.97 5.70
CA LEU A 52 -0.58 -12.78 6.17
C LEU A 52 -0.14 -13.63 7.35
N THR A 53 -0.91 -13.60 8.43
CA THR A 53 -0.71 -14.49 9.59
C THR A 53 -1.90 -15.43 9.74
N GLY A 54 -1.63 -16.72 9.90
CA GLY A 54 -2.63 -17.76 10.06
C GLY A 54 -2.01 -19.08 10.49
N GLU A 55 -2.80 -20.14 10.49
CA GLU A 55 -2.35 -21.48 10.82
C GLU A 55 -1.95 -22.21 9.53
N PRO A 56 -0.78 -22.89 9.49
CA PRO A 56 -0.43 -23.74 8.37
C PRO A 56 -1.50 -24.82 8.13
N ASN A 57 -1.93 -24.97 6.89
CA ASN A 57 -2.81 -26.05 6.49
C ASN A 57 -2.14 -27.42 6.75
N GLU A 58 -2.86 -28.37 7.34
CA GLU A 58 -2.30 -29.66 7.75
C GLU A 58 -1.77 -30.50 6.58
N ALA A 59 -2.38 -30.39 5.40
CA ALA A 59 -1.99 -31.18 4.23
C ALA A 59 -0.85 -30.53 3.44
N THR A 60 -0.79 -29.20 3.36
CA THR A 60 0.18 -28.49 2.50
C THR A 60 1.31 -27.82 3.28
N GLY A 61 1.12 -27.56 4.57
CA GLY A 61 2.03 -26.76 5.40
C GLY A 61 2.02 -25.26 5.10
N TYR A 62 1.15 -24.77 4.21
CA TYR A 62 1.08 -23.35 3.86
C TYR A 62 0.08 -22.60 4.73
N VAL A 63 0.44 -21.39 5.15
CA VAL A 63 -0.55 -20.41 5.65
C VAL A 63 -1.39 -19.91 4.48
N TYR A 64 -0.73 -19.56 3.38
CA TYR A 64 -1.37 -19.08 2.15
C TYR A 64 -0.47 -19.42 0.96
N ASP A 65 -1.05 -19.72 -0.19
CA ASP A 65 -0.29 -19.91 -1.43
C ASP A 65 0.31 -18.57 -1.90
N LEU A 66 1.63 -18.45 -1.85
CA LEU A 66 2.33 -17.20 -2.19
C LEU A 66 2.20 -16.81 -3.67
N LYS A 67 1.95 -17.78 -4.57
CA LYS A 67 1.64 -17.48 -5.97
C LYS A 67 0.26 -16.82 -6.05
N LEU A 68 -0.74 -17.38 -5.39
CA LEU A 68 -2.08 -16.79 -5.35
C LEU A 68 -2.06 -15.39 -4.71
N LEU A 69 -1.27 -15.20 -3.65
CA LEU A 69 -1.10 -13.87 -3.04
C LEU A 69 -0.45 -12.89 -4.00
N SER A 70 0.58 -13.31 -4.76
CA SER A 70 1.19 -12.48 -5.80
C SER A 70 0.21 -12.11 -6.90
N ASP A 71 -0.56 -13.07 -7.42
CA ASP A 71 -1.56 -12.83 -8.46
C ASP A 71 -2.61 -11.81 -7.99
N LEU A 72 -3.11 -11.95 -6.75
CA LEU A 72 -4.05 -11.01 -6.13
C LEU A 72 -3.48 -9.60 -5.97
N ILE A 73 -2.22 -9.47 -5.53
CA ILE A 73 -1.56 -8.17 -5.38
C ILE A 73 -1.38 -7.51 -6.76
N ASN A 74 -0.97 -8.27 -7.77
CA ASN A 74 -0.76 -7.75 -9.11
C ASN A 74 -2.06 -7.20 -9.71
N GLU A 75 -3.11 -8.03 -9.78
CA GLU A 75 -4.41 -7.66 -10.37
C GLU A 75 -5.06 -6.46 -9.65
N ASN A 76 -4.96 -6.41 -8.32
CA ASN A 76 -5.76 -5.47 -7.53
C ASN A 76 -4.98 -4.22 -7.08
N VAL A 77 -3.65 -4.25 -7.11
CA VAL A 77 -2.80 -3.15 -6.61
C VAL A 77 -1.80 -2.71 -7.67
N ILE A 78 -0.96 -3.61 -8.18
CA ILE A 78 0.15 -3.23 -9.07
C ILE A 78 -0.38 -2.68 -10.40
N GLU A 79 -1.33 -3.37 -11.04
CA GLU A 79 -1.92 -2.89 -12.31
C GLU A 79 -2.63 -1.53 -12.18
N LYS A 80 -3.09 -1.19 -10.96
CA LYS A 80 -3.75 0.08 -10.69
C LYS A 80 -2.78 1.24 -10.47
N PHE A 81 -1.62 0.99 -9.89
CA PHE A 81 -0.75 2.04 -9.37
C PHE A 81 0.62 2.12 -10.05
N ASP A 82 1.09 1.05 -10.68
CA ASP A 82 2.39 1.04 -11.35
C ASP A 82 2.38 1.91 -12.63
N HIS A 83 3.43 2.71 -12.77
CA HIS A 83 3.61 3.71 -13.82
C HIS A 83 2.42 4.71 -13.93
N LYS A 84 1.82 5.07 -12.80
CA LYS A 84 0.70 6.04 -12.71
C LYS A 84 1.07 7.30 -11.95
N ASN A 85 0.36 8.39 -12.21
CA ASN A 85 0.21 9.48 -11.27
C ASN A 85 -0.96 9.16 -10.32
N LEU A 86 -0.70 9.00 -9.03
CA LEU A 86 -1.72 8.65 -8.05
C LEU A 86 -2.85 9.69 -8.02
N ASN A 87 -2.53 10.98 -8.06
CA ASN A 87 -3.54 12.04 -8.00
C ASN A 87 -4.47 12.05 -9.23
N GLU A 88 -3.92 11.79 -10.42
CA GLU A 88 -4.60 12.02 -11.69
C GLU A 88 -5.19 10.74 -12.32
N ASP A 89 -4.48 9.62 -12.19
CA ASP A 89 -4.77 8.39 -12.94
C ASP A 89 -5.49 7.32 -12.10
N THR A 90 -5.79 7.59 -10.83
CA THR A 90 -6.43 6.62 -9.93
C THR A 90 -7.75 7.13 -9.38
N ALA A 91 -8.73 6.24 -9.25
CA ALA A 91 -10.02 6.58 -8.65
C ALA A 91 -9.89 6.73 -7.13
N GLU A 92 -8.99 5.96 -6.53
CA GLU A 92 -8.78 5.83 -5.09
C GLU A 92 -8.24 7.12 -4.46
N PHE A 93 -7.41 7.89 -5.18
CA PHE A 93 -6.80 9.12 -4.67
C PHE A 93 -7.44 10.41 -5.19
N LYS A 94 -8.57 10.32 -5.92
CA LYS A 94 -9.26 11.50 -6.47
C LYS A 94 -9.64 12.55 -5.42
N ASN A 95 -10.00 12.09 -4.21
CA ASN A 95 -10.37 12.96 -3.09
C ASN A 95 -9.54 12.67 -1.83
N VAL A 96 -8.44 11.92 -1.97
CA VAL A 96 -7.60 11.48 -0.86
C VAL A 96 -6.16 11.85 -1.18
N ASN A 97 -5.55 12.65 -0.32
CA ASN A 97 -4.15 13.05 -0.48
C ASN A 97 -3.24 11.80 -0.41
N PRO A 98 -2.43 11.46 -1.43
CA PRO A 98 -1.68 10.21 -1.50
C PRO A 98 -0.43 10.20 -0.59
N THR A 99 -0.57 10.51 0.69
CA THR A 99 0.52 10.28 1.65
C THR A 99 0.78 8.79 1.80
N ALA A 100 1.97 8.39 2.25
CA ALA A 100 2.30 6.97 2.45
C ALA A 100 1.26 6.28 3.35
N GLU A 101 0.78 6.95 4.40
CA GLU A 101 -0.27 6.48 5.32
C GLU A 101 -1.60 6.22 4.60
N ASN A 102 -2.04 7.13 3.73
CA ASN A 102 -3.27 6.93 2.98
C ASN A 102 -3.12 5.84 1.91
N ILE A 103 -1.95 5.75 1.26
CA ILE A 103 -1.68 4.69 0.28
C ILE A 103 -1.74 3.32 0.95
N VAL A 104 -1.11 3.13 2.12
CA VAL A 104 -1.12 1.83 2.81
C VAL A 104 -2.53 1.43 3.27
N ILE A 105 -3.37 2.39 3.67
CA ILE A 105 -4.79 2.16 4.03
C ILE A 105 -5.62 1.76 2.80
N VAL A 106 -5.43 2.44 1.66
CA VAL A 106 -6.09 2.11 0.40
C VAL A 106 -5.72 0.70 -0.05
N ILE A 107 -4.43 0.36 -0.07
CA ILE A 107 -3.94 -0.98 -0.43
C ILE A 107 -4.52 -2.05 0.50
N TYR A 108 -4.50 -1.80 1.81
CA TYR A 108 -5.12 -2.70 2.77
C TYR A 108 -6.61 -2.91 2.47
N THR A 109 -7.35 -1.83 2.22
CA THR A 109 -8.80 -1.90 2.00
C THR A 109 -9.12 -2.74 0.76
N ILE A 110 -8.36 -2.55 -0.32
CA ILE A 110 -8.46 -3.33 -1.55
C ILE A 110 -8.21 -4.82 -1.27
N LEU A 111 -7.07 -5.16 -0.66
CA LEU A 111 -6.69 -6.56 -0.44
C LEU A 111 -7.54 -7.24 0.63
N ARG A 112 -8.00 -6.50 1.64
CA ARG A 112 -8.84 -7.04 2.71
C ARG A 112 -10.16 -7.56 2.18
N ALA A 113 -10.73 -6.91 1.15
CA ALA A 113 -11.95 -7.35 0.49
C ALA A 113 -11.77 -8.64 -0.34
N LYS A 114 -10.54 -9.04 -0.64
CA LYS A 114 -10.21 -10.21 -1.47
C LYS A 114 -9.69 -11.41 -0.67
N ILE A 115 -9.18 -11.17 0.54
CA ILE A 115 -8.56 -12.19 1.38
C ILE A 115 -9.55 -12.58 2.49
N ASP A 116 -9.65 -13.89 2.78
CA ASP A 116 -10.46 -14.45 3.86
C ASP A 116 -10.09 -13.84 5.23
N LEU A 117 -11.10 -13.49 6.04
CA LEU A 117 -10.94 -12.84 7.35
C LEU A 117 -10.23 -13.72 8.38
N LYS A 118 -10.14 -15.04 8.15
CA LYS A 118 -9.33 -15.93 9.03
C LYS A 118 -7.84 -15.60 9.02
N PHE A 119 -7.35 -14.90 7.99
CA PHE A 119 -5.97 -14.44 7.91
C PHE A 119 -5.85 -13.01 8.42
N ASN A 120 -4.93 -12.78 9.36
CA ASN A 120 -4.58 -11.43 9.76
C ASN A 120 -3.72 -10.79 8.66
N LEU A 121 -4.26 -9.76 8.01
CA LEU A 121 -3.59 -8.98 6.97
C LEU A 121 -2.92 -7.77 7.60
N GLN A 122 -1.65 -7.53 7.24
CA GLN A 122 -0.97 -6.25 7.46
C GLN A 122 -0.24 -5.90 6.17
N ILE A 123 -0.27 -4.62 5.83
CA ILE A 123 0.49 -4.04 4.73
C ILE A 123 1.60 -3.18 5.32
N ARG A 124 2.81 -3.32 4.80
CA ARG A 124 3.88 -2.36 5.01
C ARG A 124 4.27 -1.77 3.65
N LEU A 125 4.37 -0.46 3.59
CA LEU A 125 4.72 0.27 2.38
C LEU A 125 5.94 1.14 2.66
N TYR A 126 6.98 0.95 1.87
CA TYR A 126 8.14 1.84 1.84
C TYR A 126 7.91 2.85 0.72
N GLU A 127 7.81 4.13 1.06
CA GLU A 127 7.90 5.22 0.08
C GLU A 127 9.37 5.41 -0.33
N THR A 128 10.27 5.27 0.63
CA THR A 128 11.72 5.17 0.39
C THR A 128 12.30 4.15 1.36
N GLU A 129 13.57 3.78 1.22
CA GLU A 129 14.26 2.88 2.17
C GLU A 129 14.21 3.38 3.63
N ARG A 130 14.08 4.69 3.83
CA ARG A 130 14.10 5.34 5.16
C ARG A 130 12.71 5.72 5.67
N ASN A 131 11.71 5.77 4.80
CA ASN A 131 10.35 6.18 5.15
C ASN A 131 9.40 5.05 4.79
N PHE A 132 8.83 4.42 5.82
CA PHE A 132 7.87 3.36 5.65
C PHE A 132 6.77 3.43 6.69
N VAL A 133 5.61 2.93 6.31
CA VAL A 133 4.40 2.90 7.13
C VAL A 133 3.83 1.49 7.11
N GLU A 134 3.04 1.15 8.13
CA GLU A 134 2.31 -0.11 8.16
C GLU A 134 0.88 0.09 8.65
N TYR A 135 -0.03 -0.71 8.09
CA TYR A 135 -1.43 -0.73 8.47
C TYR A 135 -2.02 -2.15 8.34
N PRO A 136 -2.78 -2.65 9.33
CA PRO A 136 -2.99 -2.05 10.64
C PRO A 136 -1.69 -2.03 11.47
N ALA A 137 -1.54 -0.98 12.29
CA ALA A 137 -0.53 -0.97 13.35
C ALA A 137 -1.02 -1.91 14.46
N ASN A 138 -0.18 -2.86 14.88
CA ASN A 138 -0.52 -3.78 15.97
C ASN A 138 -0.36 -3.11 17.33
#